data_AF-A0A0P0VWZ3-F1
#
_entry.id   AF-A0A0P0VWZ3-F1
#
_cell.length_a   1.000
_cell.length_b   1.000
_cell.length_c   1.000
_cell.angle_alpha   90.00
_cell.angle_beta   90.00
_cell.angle_gamma   90.00
#
_symmetry.space_group_name_H-M   'P 1'
#
loop_
_entity.id
_entity.type
_entity.pdbx_description
1 polymer ?
#
loop_
_entity_poly.entity_id
_entity_poly.type
_entity_poly.pdbx_seq_one_letter_code
_entity_poly.pdbx_strand_id
1 'polypeptide(L)'
;FSSNAKLNSVVGHILHSSILVPYHGWRISHRTHHQNHGHVEKDESWQPLSERLYNSLDYMTKKLRFTMPFPMLAFPLYLFARSPGKKGSHFNPSSDLFQPNEKKDVITSTASWLAMVGILAGLTFVMGPLKMLKLYAVPYVIFVMWLDFVTYLHHHGHEDKLPWYRGKEWSYLRGGLTTLDRDYGWINNVHHDIGTHVIHHLFPQIPHYHLVEATEAAKPVLGKYYKEPEKSAPLPFHLLGVLAKSLNSDHYVSDTGDVVYYQTDLKTSSSAQSSD
;
A
#
# COMPACT_ATOMS: atom_id res chain seq x y z
N PHE A 1 -5.41 18.16 -12.64
CA PHE A 1 -6.32 17.12 -13.15
C PHE A 1 -7.34 17.73 -14.09
N SER A 2 -7.85 16.97 -15.05
CA SER A 2 -8.94 17.46 -15.91
C SER A 2 -10.24 17.53 -15.12
N SER A 3 -11.06 18.55 -15.37
CA SER A 3 -12.44 18.61 -14.89
C SER A 3 -13.34 17.55 -15.56
N ASN A 4 -12.88 16.90 -16.64
CA ASN A 4 -13.59 15.84 -17.32
C ASN A 4 -13.26 14.46 -16.70
N ALA A 5 -14.21 13.93 -15.93
CA ALA A 5 -14.07 12.62 -15.28
C ALA A 5 -13.87 11.46 -16.26
N LYS A 6 -14.47 11.50 -17.46
CA LYS A 6 -14.30 10.45 -18.47
C LYS A 6 -12.87 10.44 -19.00
N LEU A 7 -12.30 11.62 -19.27
CA LEU A 7 -10.91 11.74 -19.70
C LEU A 7 -9.97 11.19 -18.64
N ASN A 8 -10.19 11.54 -17.37
CA ASN A 8 -9.39 11.02 -16.26
C ASN A 8 -9.45 9.49 -16.20
N SER A 9 -10.63 8.87 -16.39
CA SER A 9 -10.76 7.41 -16.43
C SER A 9 -10.06 6.78 -17.63
N VAL A 10 -10.14 7.37 -18.82
CA VAL A 10 -9.43 6.86 -20.01
C VAL A 10 -7.93 6.86 -19.79
N VAL A 11 -7.38 7.98 -19.32
CA VAL A 11 -5.95 8.09 -18.98
C VAL A 11 -5.59 7.09 -17.87
N GLY A 12 -6.45 6.95 -16.86
CA GLY A 12 -6.29 5.98 -15.78
C GLY A 12 -6.18 4.54 -16.30
N HIS A 13 -7.07 4.13 -17.21
CA HIS A 13 -7.04 2.80 -17.83
C HIS A 13 -5.77 2.55 -18.63
N ILE A 14 -5.31 3.52 -19.44
CA ILE A 14 -4.09 3.38 -20.24
C ILE A 14 -2.88 3.21 -19.32
N LEU A 15 -2.70 4.12 -18.36
CA LEU A 15 -1.53 4.12 -17.48
C LEU A 15 -1.52 2.91 -16.54
N HIS A 16 -2.63 2.60 -15.88
CA HIS A 16 -2.68 1.51 -14.90
C HIS A 16 -2.61 0.13 -15.58
N SER A 17 -3.26 -0.06 -16.73
CA SER A 17 -3.16 -1.35 -17.44
C SER A 17 -1.72 -1.60 -17.89
N SER A 18 -0.99 -0.54 -18.30
CA SER A 18 0.42 -0.60 -18.71
C SER A 18 1.38 -1.02 -17.59
N ILE A 19 0.95 -0.95 -16.33
CA ILE A 19 1.65 -1.48 -15.15
C ILE A 19 0.89 -2.65 -14.53
N LEU A 20 0.05 -3.35 -15.30
CA LEU A 20 -0.74 -4.52 -14.89
C LEU A 20 -1.62 -4.30 -13.64
N VAL A 21 -2.17 -3.10 -13.48
CA VAL A 21 -3.13 -2.76 -12.42
C VAL A 21 -4.52 -2.52 -13.01
N PRO A 22 -5.59 -3.17 -12.52
CA PRO A 22 -6.95 -2.86 -12.96
C PRO A 22 -7.38 -1.51 -12.39
N TYR A 23 -7.42 -0.46 -13.23
CA TYR A 23 -7.64 0.93 -12.83
C TYR A 23 -8.78 1.13 -11.81
N HIS A 24 -10.03 0.77 -12.13
CA HIS A 24 -11.14 0.96 -11.19
C HIS A 24 -11.06 0.00 -10.01
N GLY A 25 -10.56 -1.23 -10.21
CA GLY A 25 -10.36 -2.17 -9.12
C GLY A 25 -9.50 -1.55 -8.02
N TRP A 26 -8.33 -1.03 -8.40
CA TRP A 26 -7.41 -0.34 -7.50
C TRP A 26 -7.94 1.01 -7.01
N ARG A 27 -8.50 1.85 -7.88
CA ARG A 27 -9.05 3.16 -7.49
C ARG A 27 -10.13 3.04 -6.42
N ILE A 28 -11.02 2.05 -6.54
CA ILE A 28 -12.11 1.84 -5.58
C ILE A 28 -11.57 1.31 -4.26
N SER A 29 -10.69 0.31 -4.27
CA SER A 29 -10.10 -0.21 -3.03
C SER A 29 -9.22 0.83 -2.32
N HIS A 30 -8.48 1.65 -3.08
CA HIS A 30 -7.72 2.78 -2.55
C HIS A 30 -8.62 3.87 -1.95
N ARG A 31 -9.78 4.17 -2.56
CA ARG A 31 -10.79 5.04 -1.94
C ARG A 31 -11.29 4.46 -0.61
N THR A 32 -11.54 3.14 -0.55
CA THR A 32 -11.96 2.46 0.69
C THR A 32 -10.87 2.54 1.76
N HIS A 33 -9.60 2.40 1.38
CA HIS A 33 -8.44 2.61 2.26
C HIS A 33 -8.45 4.04 2.86
N HIS A 34 -8.53 5.09 2.05
CA HIS A 34 -8.63 6.47 2.56
C HIS A 34 -9.87 6.72 3.42
N GLN A 35 -10.97 6.00 3.21
CA GLN A 35 -12.16 6.15 4.04
C GLN A 35 -12.02 5.48 5.41
N ASN A 36 -11.08 4.53 5.55
CA ASN A 36 -10.99 3.65 6.71
C ASN A 36 -9.56 3.50 7.28
N HIS A 37 -8.61 4.34 6.86
CA HIS A 37 -7.22 4.25 7.30
C HIS A 37 -7.10 4.18 8.82
N GLY A 38 -6.22 3.31 9.33
CA GLY A 38 -6.00 3.13 10.77
C GLY A 38 -7.16 2.44 11.51
N HIS A 39 -8.18 1.92 10.80
CA HIS A 39 -9.22 1.06 11.38
C HIS A 39 -8.81 -0.41 11.22
N VAL A 40 -8.79 -1.18 12.30
CA VAL A 40 -8.31 -2.58 12.28
C VAL A 40 -9.08 -3.45 11.26
N GLU A 41 -10.41 -3.37 11.24
CA GLU A 41 -11.24 -4.26 10.42
C GLU A 41 -11.57 -3.70 9.02
N LYS A 42 -11.69 -2.38 8.90
CA LYS A 42 -12.21 -1.74 7.69
C LYS A 42 -11.15 -1.27 6.72
N ASP A 43 -9.91 -1.08 7.18
CA ASP A 43 -8.78 -0.71 6.31
C ASP A 43 -8.40 -1.88 5.37
N GLU A 44 -7.95 -1.61 4.16
CA GLU A 44 -7.81 -2.58 3.06
C GLU A 44 -6.41 -3.16 2.89
N SER A 45 -5.41 -2.29 2.80
CA SER A 45 -4.02 -2.64 2.52
C SER A 45 -3.19 -2.52 3.78
N TRP A 46 -2.27 -3.46 4.00
CA TRP A 46 -1.34 -3.49 5.12
C TRP A 46 -1.94 -3.40 6.54
N GLN A 47 -3.26 -3.53 6.68
CA GLN A 47 -3.95 -3.58 7.98
C GLN A 47 -3.38 -4.69 8.92
N PRO A 48 -3.40 -4.50 10.25
CA PRO A 48 -2.81 -5.41 11.22
C PRO A 48 -3.62 -6.70 11.35
N LEU A 49 -2.94 -7.84 11.28
CA LEU A 49 -3.59 -9.11 11.60
C LEU A 49 -3.99 -9.12 13.08
N SER A 50 -5.22 -9.55 13.37
CA SER A 50 -5.58 -9.89 14.74
C SER A 50 -4.74 -11.09 15.20
N GLU A 51 -4.42 -11.18 16.49
CA GLU A 51 -3.61 -12.26 17.05
C GLU A 51 -4.13 -13.65 16.66
N ARG A 52 -5.45 -13.88 16.80
CA ARG A 52 -6.09 -15.11 16.33
C ARG A 52 -5.89 -15.38 14.84
N LEU A 53 -6.06 -14.37 13.99
CA LEU A 53 -5.86 -14.54 12.55
C LEU A 53 -4.39 -14.86 12.25
N TYR A 54 -3.46 -14.09 12.81
CA TYR A 54 -2.02 -14.33 12.68
C TYR A 54 -1.64 -15.77 13.08
N ASN A 55 -2.14 -16.25 14.22
CA ASN A 55 -1.87 -17.60 14.71
C ASN A 55 -2.47 -18.71 13.83
N SER A 56 -3.54 -18.41 13.08
CA SER A 56 -4.15 -19.34 12.14
C SER A 56 -3.44 -19.43 10.78
N LEU A 57 -2.56 -18.47 10.45
CA LEU A 57 -1.85 -18.47 9.18
C LEU A 57 -0.77 -19.54 9.13
N ASP A 58 -0.66 -20.20 7.98
CA ASP A 58 0.42 -21.14 7.70
C ASP A 58 1.78 -20.43 7.59
N TYR A 59 2.85 -21.24 7.67
CA TYR A 59 4.22 -20.74 7.62
C TYR A 59 4.52 -19.96 6.34
N MET A 60 4.02 -20.40 5.18
CA MET A 60 4.33 -19.73 3.91
C MET A 60 3.65 -18.37 3.85
N THR A 61 2.39 -18.25 4.28
CA THR A 61 1.71 -16.95 4.33
C THR A 61 2.42 -15.98 5.28
N LYS A 62 2.88 -16.45 6.45
CA LYS A 62 3.68 -15.63 7.37
C LYS A 62 5.00 -15.19 6.72
N LYS A 63 5.73 -16.11 6.10
CA LYS A 63 7.00 -15.82 5.41
C LYS A 63 6.82 -14.81 4.28
N LEU A 64 5.79 -14.97 3.46
CA LEU A 64 5.48 -14.03 2.37
C LEU A 64 5.13 -12.63 2.87
N ARG A 65 4.55 -12.52 4.07
CA ARG A 65 4.08 -11.24 4.64
C ARG A 65 5.11 -10.53 5.52
N PHE A 66 6.03 -11.25 6.16
CA PHE A 66 6.94 -10.67 7.17
C PHE A 66 8.42 -10.86 6.87
N THR A 67 8.82 -11.63 5.86
CA THR A 67 10.25 -11.91 5.59
C THR A 67 10.71 -11.29 4.28
N MET A 68 11.66 -10.35 4.35
CA MET A 68 12.26 -9.76 3.16
C MET A 68 12.86 -10.84 2.22
N PRO A 69 12.73 -10.69 0.89
CA PRO A 69 12.11 -9.58 0.15
C PRO A 69 10.62 -9.80 -0.18
N PHE A 70 10.01 -10.89 0.29
CA PHE A 70 8.70 -11.35 -0.22
C PHE A 70 7.55 -10.33 -0.05
N PRO A 71 7.44 -9.55 1.04
CA PRO A 71 6.39 -8.56 1.20
C PRO A 71 6.43 -7.46 0.13
N MET A 72 7.60 -7.22 -0.47
CA MET A 72 7.79 -6.24 -1.54
C MET A 72 7.33 -6.77 -2.91
N LEU A 73 6.83 -7.99 -2.98
CA LEU A 73 6.25 -8.58 -4.19
C LEU A 73 4.77 -8.90 -3.99
N ALA A 74 4.16 -8.36 -2.93
CA ALA A 74 2.82 -8.72 -2.49
C ALA A 74 1.74 -8.05 -3.34
N PHE A 75 2.00 -6.87 -3.92
CA PHE A 75 0.98 -6.08 -4.60
C PHE A 75 0.23 -6.84 -5.71
N PRO A 76 0.88 -7.58 -6.64
CA PRO A 76 0.16 -8.40 -7.62
C PRO A 76 -0.73 -9.47 -6.96
N LEU A 77 -0.24 -10.13 -5.91
CA LEU A 77 -1.02 -11.13 -5.17
C LEU A 77 -2.22 -10.47 -4.47
N TYR A 78 -2.04 -9.28 -3.90
CA TYR A 78 -3.11 -8.48 -3.31
C TYR A 78 -4.20 -8.11 -4.33
N LEU A 79 -3.83 -7.82 -5.59
CA LEU A 79 -4.81 -7.59 -6.65
C LEU A 79 -5.68 -8.83 -6.90
N PHE A 80 -5.10 -10.02 -6.88
CA PHE A 80 -5.83 -11.27 -7.11
C PHE A 80 -6.61 -11.80 -5.89
N ALA A 81 -6.07 -11.68 -4.68
CA ALA A 81 -6.59 -12.40 -3.49
C ALA A 81 -6.82 -11.53 -2.24
N ARG A 82 -6.52 -10.22 -2.28
CA ARG A 82 -6.54 -9.28 -1.13
C ARG A 82 -5.67 -9.74 0.05
N SER A 83 -5.65 -8.91 1.10
CA SER A 83 -4.94 -9.18 2.34
C SER A 83 -5.53 -10.37 3.12
N PRO A 84 -4.73 -11.16 3.83
CA PRO A 84 -5.23 -12.19 4.75
C PRO A 84 -6.34 -11.67 5.67
N GLY A 85 -7.40 -12.47 5.82
CA GLY A 85 -8.62 -12.10 6.53
C GLY A 85 -9.69 -11.42 5.65
N LYS A 86 -9.34 -11.01 4.42
CA LYS A 86 -10.28 -10.48 3.43
C LYS A 86 -10.45 -11.46 2.27
N LYS A 87 -11.58 -11.40 1.57
CA LYS A 87 -11.90 -12.29 0.44
C LYS A 87 -12.12 -11.49 -0.83
N GLY A 88 -11.97 -12.12 -1.99
CA GLY A 88 -12.27 -11.49 -3.27
C GLY A 88 -11.05 -10.92 -3.98
N SER A 89 -11.30 -10.13 -5.02
CA SER A 89 -10.30 -9.79 -6.03
C SER A 89 -10.62 -8.45 -6.67
N HIS A 90 -9.58 -7.69 -7.03
CA HIS A 90 -9.70 -6.42 -7.75
C HIS A 90 -10.22 -6.59 -9.18
N PHE A 91 -10.22 -7.83 -9.69
CA PHE A 91 -10.70 -8.18 -11.03
C PHE A 91 -12.13 -8.74 -11.03
N ASN A 92 -12.65 -9.13 -9.86
CA ASN A 92 -13.96 -9.77 -9.74
C ASN A 92 -15.04 -8.71 -9.42
N PRO A 93 -15.98 -8.42 -10.34
CA PRO A 93 -17.02 -7.41 -10.10
C PRO A 93 -17.98 -7.80 -8.96
N SER A 94 -18.02 -9.06 -8.56
CA SER A 94 -18.82 -9.53 -7.42
C SER A 94 -18.03 -9.58 -6.11
N SER A 95 -16.79 -9.05 -6.08
CA SER A 95 -16.05 -8.90 -4.82
C SER A 95 -16.79 -7.95 -3.88
N ASP A 96 -16.76 -8.28 -2.60
CA ASP A 96 -17.16 -7.42 -1.46
C ASP A 96 -16.37 -6.10 -1.36
N LEU A 97 -15.31 -5.93 -2.16
CA LEU A 97 -14.62 -4.65 -2.37
C LEU A 97 -15.50 -3.59 -3.02
N PHE A 98 -16.50 -4.01 -3.81
CA PHE A 98 -17.20 -3.15 -4.74
C PHE A 98 -18.68 -3.05 -4.42
N GLN A 99 -19.23 -1.86 -4.55
CA GLN A 99 -20.68 -1.67 -4.50
C GLN A 99 -21.34 -2.20 -5.78
N PRO A 100 -22.62 -2.61 -5.74
CA PRO A 100 -23.30 -3.18 -6.91
C PRO A 100 -23.31 -2.27 -8.15
N ASN A 101 -23.30 -0.95 -7.96
CA ASN A 101 -23.24 0.05 -9.04
C ASN A 101 -21.84 0.20 -9.66
N GLU A 102 -20.79 -0.33 -9.05
CA GLU A 102 -19.40 -0.24 -9.53
C GLU A 102 -18.99 -1.45 -10.39
N LYS A 103 -19.87 -2.44 -10.56
CA LYS A 103 -19.57 -3.69 -11.31
C LYS A 103 -19.07 -3.44 -12.73
N LYS A 104 -19.67 -2.49 -13.45
CA LYS A 104 -19.30 -2.19 -14.85
C LYS A 104 -17.91 -1.57 -14.96
N ASP A 105 -17.52 -0.77 -13.97
CA ASP A 105 -16.20 -0.15 -13.89
C ASP A 105 -15.09 -1.22 -13.73
N VAL A 106 -15.35 -2.21 -12.87
CA VAL A 106 -14.44 -3.35 -12.66
C VAL A 106 -14.32 -4.19 -13.93
N ILE A 107 -15.42 -4.53 -14.58
CA ILE A 107 -15.41 -5.28 -15.86
C ILE A 107 -14.58 -4.55 -16.91
N THR A 108 -14.78 -3.23 -17.05
CA THR A 108 -14.03 -2.40 -18.01
C THR A 108 -12.54 -2.39 -17.71
N SER A 109 -12.17 -2.34 -16.43
CA SER A 109 -10.76 -2.39 -15.99
C SER A 109 -10.13 -3.74 -16.25
N THR A 110 -10.83 -4.83 -15.95
CA THR A 110 -10.37 -6.19 -16.22
C THR A 110 -10.19 -6.43 -17.72
N ALA A 111 -11.11 -5.93 -18.56
CA ALA A 111 -10.98 -6.00 -20.01
C ALA A 111 -9.76 -5.21 -20.53
N SER A 112 -9.53 -4.00 -20.01
CA SER A 112 -8.37 -3.17 -20.36
C SER A 112 -7.05 -3.85 -19.96
N TRP A 113 -7.03 -4.45 -18.77
CA TRP A 113 -5.90 -5.22 -18.28
C TRP A 113 -5.61 -6.45 -19.16
N LEU A 114 -6.65 -7.21 -19.53
CA LEU A 114 -6.51 -8.36 -20.44
C LEU A 114 -6.00 -7.95 -21.82
N ALA A 115 -6.46 -6.81 -22.34
CA ALA A 115 -5.95 -6.25 -23.58
C ALA A 115 -4.45 -5.94 -23.48
N MET A 116 -3.99 -5.33 -22.37
CA MET A 116 -2.57 -5.08 -22.15
C MET A 116 -1.76 -6.38 -22.05
N VAL A 117 -2.27 -7.41 -21.36
CA VAL A 117 -1.62 -8.73 -21.32
C VAL A 117 -1.48 -9.31 -22.73
N GLY A 118 -2.50 -9.19 -23.57
CA GLY A 118 -2.46 -9.57 -24.98
C GLY A 118 -1.38 -8.81 -25.77
N ILE A 119 -1.27 -7.50 -25.56
CA ILE A 119 -0.21 -6.66 -26.17
C ILE A 119 1.17 -7.15 -25.73
N LEU A 120 1.38 -7.38 -24.44
CA LEU A 120 2.67 -7.85 -23.91
C LEU A 120 3.03 -9.24 -24.42
N ALA A 121 2.05 -10.14 -24.56
CA ALA A 121 2.25 -11.46 -25.15
C ALA A 121 2.66 -11.35 -26.64
N GLY A 122 1.97 -10.49 -27.41
CA GLY A 122 2.33 -10.22 -28.80
C GLY A 122 3.73 -9.61 -28.95
N LEU A 123 4.08 -8.62 -28.11
CA LEU A 123 5.42 -8.05 -28.08
C LEU A 123 6.49 -9.08 -27.69
N THR A 124 6.17 -9.97 -26.77
CA THR A 124 7.05 -11.09 -26.38
C THR A 124 7.31 -12.02 -27.55
N PHE A 125 6.27 -12.33 -28.33
CA PHE A 125 6.40 -13.16 -29.53
C PHE A 125 7.25 -12.48 -30.62
N VAL A 126 7.05 -11.18 -30.86
CA VAL A 126 7.75 -10.44 -31.93
C VAL A 126 9.19 -10.08 -31.55
N MET A 127 9.44 -9.61 -30.32
CA MET A 127 10.73 -9.10 -29.89
C MET A 127 11.61 -10.16 -29.23
N GLY A 128 11.00 -11.26 -28.79
CA GLY A 128 11.63 -12.34 -28.04
C GLY A 128 11.61 -12.10 -26.52
N PRO A 129 11.57 -13.19 -25.73
CA PRO A 129 11.38 -13.12 -24.27
C PRO A 129 12.51 -12.40 -23.54
N LEU A 130 13.76 -12.51 -24.01
CA LEU A 130 14.90 -11.85 -23.37
C LEU A 130 14.84 -10.32 -23.49
N LYS A 131 14.32 -9.79 -24.60
CA LYS A 131 14.13 -8.33 -24.74
C LYS A 131 12.99 -7.85 -23.84
N MET A 132 11.87 -8.56 -23.81
CA MET A 132 10.75 -8.22 -22.94
C MET A 132 11.08 -8.34 -21.45
N LEU A 133 11.92 -9.30 -21.08
CA LEU A 133 12.45 -9.42 -19.72
C LEU A 133 13.17 -8.12 -19.31
N LYS A 134 14.06 -7.60 -20.15
CA LYS A 134 14.85 -6.39 -19.86
C LYS A 134 14.02 -5.11 -19.93
N LEU A 135 13.14 -4.99 -20.92
CA LEU A 135 12.41 -3.75 -21.20
C LEU A 135 11.14 -3.58 -20.36
N TYR A 136 10.52 -4.69 -19.93
CA TYR A 136 9.23 -4.65 -19.24
C TYR A 136 9.26 -5.37 -17.90
N ALA A 137 9.62 -6.65 -17.88
CA ALA A 137 9.45 -7.45 -16.66
C ALA A 137 10.37 -7.01 -15.51
N VAL A 138 11.66 -6.73 -15.79
CA VAL A 138 12.59 -6.23 -14.76
C VAL A 138 12.15 -4.85 -14.23
N PRO A 139 11.89 -3.83 -15.07
CA PRO A 139 11.34 -2.55 -14.60
C PRO A 139 10.02 -2.70 -13.82
N TYR A 140 9.12 -3.59 -14.26
CA TYR A 140 7.86 -3.86 -13.57
C TYR A 140 8.08 -4.44 -12.17
N VAL A 141 9.00 -5.40 -12.01
CA VAL A 141 9.34 -5.94 -10.68
C VAL A 141 9.91 -4.85 -9.77
N ILE A 142 10.80 -3.99 -10.29
CA ILE A 142 11.35 -2.84 -9.54
C ILE A 142 10.21 -1.89 -9.11
N PHE A 143 9.27 -1.60 -10.01
CA PHE A 143 8.09 -0.79 -9.71
C PHE A 143 7.24 -1.42 -8.60
N VAL A 144 6.95 -2.72 -8.68
CA VAL A 144 6.18 -3.44 -7.65
C VAL A 144 6.86 -3.36 -6.29
N MET A 145 8.18 -3.64 -6.26
CA MET A 145 8.96 -3.56 -5.03
C MET A 145 8.97 -2.15 -4.43
N TRP A 146 9.12 -1.13 -5.27
CA TRP A 146 9.09 0.26 -4.82
C TRP A 146 7.70 0.68 -4.32
N LEU A 147 6.63 0.25 -5.00
CA LEU A 147 5.26 0.55 -4.60
C LEU A 147 4.91 -0.07 -3.24
N ASP A 148 5.22 -1.35 -3.03
CA ASP A 148 4.99 -2.01 -1.74
C ASP A 148 5.85 -1.38 -0.63
N PHE A 149 7.10 -1.01 -0.94
CA PHE A 149 7.99 -0.32 -0.01
C PHE A 149 7.41 1.02 0.48
N VAL A 150 7.02 1.89 -0.45
CA VAL A 150 6.46 3.21 -0.14
C VAL A 150 5.15 3.08 0.61
N THR A 151 4.21 2.28 0.09
CA THR A 151 2.89 2.09 0.71
C THR A 151 2.98 1.45 2.08
N TYR A 152 3.94 0.55 2.35
CA TYR A 152 4.13 0.02 3.69
C TYR A 152 4.62 1.08 4.67
N LEU A 153 5.71 1.80 4.32
CA LEU A 153 6.38 2.75 5.22
C LEU A 153 5.58 4.01 5.53
N HIS A 154 4.63 4.34 4.67
CA HIS A 154 3.62 5.37 4.87
C HIS A 154 2.61 5.04 6.00
N HIS A 155 2.53 3.77 6.40
CA HIS A 155 1.60 3.29 7.43
C HIS A 155 2.28 2.55 8.59
N HIS A 156 3.59 2.30 8.49
CA HIS A 156 4.34 1.44 9.40
C HIS A 156 5.77 1.94 9.64
N GLY A 157 6.46 1.34 10.62
CA GLY A 157 7.87 1.57 10.86
C GLY A 157 8.20 2.91 11.53
N HIS A 158 7.36 3.40 12.42
CA HIS A 158 7.74 4.52 13.30
C HIS A 158 8.34 3.98 14.60
N GLU A 159 9.23 4.75 15.25
CA GLU A 159 9.84 4.37 16.52
C GLU A 159 8.80 4.24 17.62
N ASP A 160 7.92 5.23 17.73
CA ASP A 160 6.69 5.14 18.50
C ASP A 160 5.65 4.31 17.74
N LYS A 161 5.23 3.20 18.33
CA LYS A 161 4.16 2.36 17.75
C LYS A 161 2.89 3.19 17.58
N LEU A 162 2.36 3.19 16.37
CA LEU A 162 1.14 3.90 16.03
C LEU A 162 -0.08 3.09 16.49
N PRO A 163 -1.10 3.74 17.06
CA PRO A 163 -2.33 3.06 17.43
C PRO A 163 -3.14 2.66 16.19
N TRP A 164 -3.82 1.54 16.29
CA TRP A 164 -4.92 1.15 15.42
C TRP A 164 -6.21 1.18 16.22
N TYR A 165 -7.31 1.57 15.58
CA TYR A 165 -8.57 1.84 16.26
C TYR A 165 -9.67 0.88 15.83
N ARG A 166 -10.60 0.63 16.75
CA ARG A 166 -11.87 -0.09 16.52
C ARG A 166 -13.06 0.74 16.96
N GLY A 167 -14.22 0.37 16.44
CA GLY A 167 -15.51 0.85 16.95
C GLY A 167 -15.60 2.37 17.05
N LYS A 168 -15.89 2.86 18.25
CA LYS A 168 -16.10 4.30 18.52
C LYS A 168 -14.80 5.10 18.72
N GLU A 169 -13.67 4.43 18.96
CA GLU A 169 -12.37 5.09 19.07
C GLU A 169 -11.80 5.50 17.71
N TRP A 170 -12.28 4.87 16.64
CA TRP A 170 -11.92 5.27 15.29
C TRP A 170 -12.69 6.53 14.85
N SER A 171 -11.94 7.47 14.27
CA SER A 171 -12.50 8.56 13.47
C SER A 171 -11.57 8.80 12.29
N TYR A 172 -12.10 9.38 11.21
CA TYR A 172 -11.33 9.69 10.01
C TYR A 172 -10.03 10.46 10.31
N LEU A 173 -10.10 11.47 11.20
CA LEU A 173 -8.94 12.25 11.61
C LEU A 173 -7.94 11.42 12.43
N ARG A 174 -8.40 10.65 13.43
CA ARG A 174 -7.51 9.83 14.26
C ARG A 174 -6.75 8.80 13.43
N GLY A 175 -7.41 8.15 12.48
CA GLY A 175 -6.75 7.23 11.56
C GLY A 175 -5.83 7.94 10.56
N GLY A 176 -6.17 9.15 10.10
CA GLY A 176 -5.30 9.89 9.17
C GLY A 176 -3.98 10.27 9.84
N LEU A 177 -4.02 10.63 11.13
CA LEU A 177 -2.85 10.97 11.94
C LEU A 177 -1.98 9.76 12.35
N THR A 178 -2.38 8.53 11.99
CA THR A 178 -1.53 7.34 12.13
C THR A 178 -0.77 7.03 10.85
N THR A 179 -0.97 7.79 9.76
CA THR A 179 -0.07 7.72 8.61
C THR A 179 1.22 8.51 8.88
N LEU A 180 2.24 8.25 8.08
CA LEU A 180 3.58 8.78 8.28
C LEU A 180 4.07 9.45 7.01
N ASP A 181 4.59 10.65 7.17
CA ASP A 181 5.39 11.25 6.13
C ASP A 181 6.76 10.56 6.06
N ARG A 182 7.32 10.46 4.86
CA ARG A 182 8.63 9.85 4.59
C ARG A 182 9.39 10.70 3.58
N ASP A 183 10.65 11.00 3.88
CA ASP A 183 11.55 11.65 2.93
C ASP A 183 12.32 10.57 2.16
N TYR A 184 12.17 10.54 0.83
CA TYR A 184 12.85 9.61 -0.07
C TYR A 184 14.06 10.23 -0.81
N GLY A 185 14.51 11.41 -0.39
CA GLY A 185 15.66 12.10 -0.99
C GLY A 185 15.36 12.57 -2.41
N TRP A 186 16.22 12.25 -3.37
CA TRP A 186 16.01 12.61 -4.78
C TRP A 186 14.79 11.94 -5.40
N ILE A 187 14.33 10.83 -4.81
CA ILE A 187 13.23 10.05 -5.35
C ILE A 187 11.88 10.77 -5.12
N ASN A 188 11.76 11.67 -4.13
CA ASN A 188 10.52 12.42 -3.84
C ASN A 188 9.85 12.99 -5.10
N ASN A 189 10.62 13.69 -5.93
CA ASN A 189 10.12 14.31 -7.17
C ASN A 189 9.62 13.28 -8.20
N VAL A 190 10.19 12.06 -8.22
CA VAL A 190 9.83 11.00 -9.16
C VAL A 190 8.46 10.42 -8.84
N HIS A 191 8.11 10.29 -7.56
CA HIS A 191 6.79 9.85 -7.11
C HIS A 191 5.91 11.00 -6.63
N HIS A 192 6.14 12.20 -7.19
CA HIS A 192 5.26 13.35 -7.01
C HIS A 192 5.03 13.76 -5.56
N ASP A 193 6.09 13.69 -4.75
CA ASP A 193 6.10 14.08 -3.34
C ASP A 193 5.05 13.35 -2.49
N ILE A 194 4.66 12.13 -2.87
CA ILE A 194 3.68 11.33 -2.10
C ILE A 194 4.15 11.02 -0.67
N GLY A 195 5.44 11.25 -0.38
CA GLY A 195 6.01 11.18 0.96
C GLY A 195 5.35 12.12 1.96
N THR A 196 4.63 13.16 1.54
CA THR A 196 3.74 13.98 2.40
C THR A 196 2.38 13.29 2.59
N HIS A 197 2.42 12.09 3.14
CA HIS A 197 1.32 11.14 3.11
C HIS A 197 0.19 11.47 4.09
N VAL A 198 0.49 12.16 5.20
CA VAL A 198 -0.53 12.58 6.19
C VAL A 198 -1.56 13.49 5.55
N ILE A 199 -1.12 14.52 4.82
CA ILE A 199 -2.04 15.43 4.12
C ILE A 199 -2.73 14.75 2.96
N HIS A 200 -2.03 13.87 2.24
CA HIS A 200 -2.64 13.05 1.22
C HIS A 200 -3.82 12.22 1.79
N HIS A 201 -3.68 11.66 2.99
CA HIS A 201 -4.74 10.90 3.64
C HIS A 201 -5.87 11.75 4.19
N LEU A 202 -5.56 12.91 4.79
CA LEU A 202 -6.58 13.79 5.34
C LEU A 202 -7.38 14.48 4.23
N PHE A 203 -6.72 14.84 3.14
CA PHE A 203 -7.28 15.64 2.04
C PHE A 203 -6.88 15.07 0.66
N PRO A 204 -7.34 13.86 0.30
CA PRO A 204 -6.95 13.18 -0.96
C PRO A 204 -7.35 13.93 -2.24
N GLN A 205 -8.19 14.97 -2.14
CA GLN A 205 -8.56 15.85 -3.24
C GLN A 205 -7.48 16.90 -3.56
N ILE A 206 -6.55 17.17 -2.64
CA ILE A 206 -5.42 18.05 -2.90
C ILE A 206 -4.53 17.38 -3.94
N PRO A 207 -4.26 18.02 -5.09
CA PRO A 207 -3.44 17.42 -6.11
C PRO A 207 -1.98 17.34 -5.65
N HIS A 208 -1.25 16.34 -6.17
CA HIS A 208 0.13 16.06 -5.76
C HIS A 208 1.07 17.28 -5.80
N TYR A 209 0.92 18.18 -6.79
CA TYR A 209 1.74 19.37 -6.95
C TYR A 209 1.47 20.50 -5.94
N HIS A 210 0.48 20.34 -5.05
CA HIS A 210 0.24 21.22 -3.89
C HIS A 210 0.41 20.49 -2.55
N LEU A 211 0.80 19.21 -2.53
CA LEU A 211 0.87 18.45 -1.28
C LEU A 211 1.94 18.99 -0.32
N VAL A 212 3.11 19.38 -0.84
CA VAL A 212 4.18 19.99 -0.02
C VAL A 212 3.71 21.30 0.61
N GLU A 213 3.12 22.21 -0.18
CA GLU A 213 2.56 23.47 0.29
C GLU A 213 1.48 23.26 1.36
N ALA A 214 0.55 22.35 1.11
CA ALA A 214 -0.51 22.01 2.05
C ALA A 214 0.02 21.39 3.35
N THR A 215 1.11 20.61 3.26
CA THR A 215 1.77 20.01 4.42
C THR A 215 2.42 21.06 5.30
N GLU A 216 3.21 21.96 4.73
CA GLU A 216 3.81 23.07 5.47
C GLU A 216 2.74 23.98 6.12
N ALA A 217 1.62 24.23 5.42
CA ALA A 217 0.51 24.99 5.98
C ALA A 217 -0.22 24.26 7.13
N ALA A 218 -0.28 22.93 7.11
CA ALA A 218 -0.97 22.13 8.10
C ALA A 218 -0.12 21.84 9.36
N LYS A 219 1.21 21.80 9.24
CA LYS A 219 2.14 21.50 10.35
C LYS A 219 1.82 22.30 11.64
N PRO A 220 1.63 23.63 11.61
CA PRO A 220 1.30 24.40 12.83
C PRO A 220 -0.04 24.01 13.46
N VAL A 221 -1.00 23.58 12.64
CA VAL A 221 -2.35 23.16 13.09
C VAL A 221 -2.30 21.77 13.72
N LEU A 222 -1.53 20.85 13.12
CA LEU A 222 -1.33 19.51 13.64
C LEU A 222 -0.48 19.50 14.92
N GLY A 223 0.46 20.44 15.03
CA GLY A 223 1.30 20.63 16.22
C GLY A 223 1.95 19.31 16.66
N LYS A 224 1.76 18.94 17.93
CA LYS A 224 2.34 17.72 18.51
C LYS A 224 1.90 16.40 17.87
N TYR A 225 0.85 16.41 17.05
CA TYR A 225 0.36 15.21 16.38
C TYR A 225 1.09 14.93 15.06
N TYR A 226 1.77 15.94 14.49
CA TYR A 226 2.60 15.76 13.32
C TYR A 226 3.96 15.19 13.69
N LYS A 227 4.42 14.20 12.92
CA LYS A 227 5.72 13.55 13.10
C LYS A 227 6.59 13.91 11.92
N GLU A 228 7.61 14.73 12.16
CA GLU A 228 8.56 15.14 11.12
C GLU A 228 9.33 13.90 10.61
N PRO A 229 9.43 13.69 9.29
CA PRO A 229 10.19 12.59 8.74
C PRO A 229 11.69 12.80 8.98
N GLU A 230 12.41 11.71 9.24
CA GLU A 230 13.88 11.71 9.16
C GLU A 230 14.30 12.07 7.73
N LYS A 231 15.22 13.04 7.60
CA LYS A 231 15.68 13.49 6.29
C LYS A 231 16.56 12.44 5.65
N SER A 232 16.28 12.14 4.39
CA SER A 232 17.10 11.23 3.60
C SER A 232 18.36 11.92 3.09
N ALA A 233 19.42 11.13 2.95
CA ALA A 233 20.50 11.43 2.01
C ALA A 233 19.95 11.43 0.57
N PRO A 234 20.76 11.66 -0.50
CA PRO A 234 20.27 11.56 -1.88
C PRO A 234 19.46 10.29 -2.18
N LEU A 235 19.83 9.16 -1.55
CA LEU A 235 19.09 7.90 -1.58
C LEU A 235 18.64 7.51 -0.16
N PRO A 236 17.42 6.96 0.01
CA PRO A 236 16.82 6.74 1.32
C PRO A 236 17.19 5.39 1.95
N PHE A 237 18.48 5.04 2.02
CA PHE A 237 18.90 3.73 2.51
C PHE A 237 18.53 3.45 3.98
N HIS A 238 18.38 4.49 4.81
CA HIS A 238 17.95 4.35 6.21
C HIS A 238 16.56 3.69 6.31
N LEU A 239 15.68 3.95 5.34
CA LEU A 239 14.33 3.37 5.30
C LEU A 239 14.32 1.85 5.11
N LEU A 240 15.39 1.24 4.58
CA LEU A 240 15.53 -0.22 4.53
C LEU A 240 15.66 -0.80 5.94
N GLY A 241 16.39 -0.12 6.83
CA GLY A 241 16.51 -0.49 8.24
C GLY A 241 15.18 -0.34 8.98
N VAL A 242 14.46 0.75 8.70
CA VAL A 242 13.11 0.99 9.22
C VAL A 242 12.14 -0.13 8.81
N LEU A 243 12.12 -0.48 7.52
CA LEU A 243 11.30 -1.58 7.01
C LEU A 243 11.64 -2.90 7.69
N ALA A 244 12.93 -3.25 7.76
CA ALA A 244 13.36 -4.51 8.37
C ALA A 244 12.98 -4.59 9.87
N LYS A 245 13.17 -3.50 10.62
CA LYS A 245 12.76 -3.42 12.04
C LYS A 245 11.25 -3.58 12.20
N SER A 246 10.47 -2.93 11.33
CA SER A 246 9.01 -2.99 11.36
C SER A 246 8.51 -4.41 11.04
N LEU A 247 8.98 -5.03 9.95
CA LEU A 247 8.61 -6.40 9.60
C LEU A 247 8.95 -7.43 10.68
N ASN A 248 10.06 -7.22 11.41
CA ASN A 248 10.49 -8.09 12.52
C ASN A 248 9.75 -7.83 13.84
N SER A 249 8.98 -6.75 13.98
CA SER A 249 8.33 -6.40 15.26
C SER A 249 6.82 -6.14 15.17
N ASP A 250 6.30 -5.87 13.98
CA ASP A 250 4.90 -5.52 13.73
C ASP A 250 4.12 -6.70 13.17
N HIS A 251 3.93 -7.75 13.98
CA HIS A 251 3.34 -9.01 13.50
C HIS A 251 1.82 -9.04 13.59
N TYR A 252 1.26 -8.65 14.73
CA TYR A 252 -0.18 -8.70 14.99
C TYR A 252 -0.62 -7.64 16.00
N VAL A 253 -1.93 -7.46 16.16
CA VAL A 253 -2.55 -6.65 17.23
C VAL A 253 -3.45 -7.54 18.09
N SER A 254 -3.64 -7.18 19.36
CA SER A 254 -4.52 -7.94 20.27
C SER A 254 -5.94 -8.07 19.72
N ASP A 255 -6.56 -9.24 19.89
CA ASP A 255 -7.97 -9.45 19.55
C ASP A 255 -8.94 -8.62 20.41
N THR A 256 -8.47 -8.03 21.53
CA THR A 256 -9.29 -7.22 22.44
C THR A 256 -8.81 -5.77 22.52
N GLY A 257 -9.67 -4.87 23.00
CA GLY A 257 -9.41 -3.43 23.14
C GLY A 257 -9.80 -2.61 21.91
N ASP A 258 -10.15 -1.34 22.13
CA ASP A 258 -10.58 -0.42 21.07
C ASP A 258 -9.44 0.44 20.50
N VAL A 259 -8.34 0.56 21.25
CA VAL A 259 -7.08 1.18 20.80
C VAL A 259 -5.97 0.14 21.01
N VAL A 260 -5.38 -0.33 19.92
CA VAL A 260 -4.38 -1.42 19.95
C VAL A 260 -3.11 -1.03 19.23
N TYR A 261 -2.02 -1.70 19.60
CA TYR A 261 -0.70 -1.49 19.04
C TYR A 261 -0.13 -2.82 18.58
N TYR A 262 0.75 -2.76 17.59
CA TYR A 262 1.46 -3.93 17.11
C TYR A 262 2.26 -4.62 18.21
N GLN A 263 2.31 -5.93 18.14
CA GLN A 263 3.04 -6.82 19.02
C GLN A 263 3.96 -7.74 18.22
N THR A 264 5.05 -8.14 18.87
CA THR A 264 6.06 -9.02 18.30
C THR A 264 5.76 -10.48 18.63
N ASP A 265 5.79 -11.36 17.64
CA ASP A 265 5.87 -12.80 17.88
C ASP A 265 7.27 -13.18 18.36
N LEU A 266 7.38 -13.52 19.65
CA LEU A 266 8.65 -13.90 20.26
C LEU A 266 9.14 -15.29 19.80
N LYS A 267 8.28 -16.11 19.19
CA LYS A 267 8.65 -17.46 18.72
C LYS A 267 9.43 -17.43 17.40
N THR A 268 9.24 -16.42 16.56
CA THR A 268 10.03 -16.22 15.34
C THR A 268 11.37 -15.54 15.62
N SER A 269 11.47 -14.79 16.72
CA SER A 269 12.69 -14.07 17.13
C SER A 269 13.79 -15.00 17.65
N SER A 270 13.44 -16.12 18.28
CA SER A 270 14.40 -17.10 18.82
C SER A 270 15.06 -17.98 17.75
N SER A 271 14.40 -18.21 16.61
CA SER A 271 14.98 -18.96 15.48
C SER A 271 16.07 -18.19 14.72
N ALA A 272 16.17 -16.87 14.88
CA ALA A 272 17.25 -16.07 14.28
C ALA A 272 18.54 -16.11 15.13
N GLN A 273 18.45 -16.38 16.43
CA GLN A 273 19.60 -16.44 17.35
C GLN A 273 20.24 -17.83 17.46
N SER A 274 19.61 -18.88 16.92
CA SER A 274 20.15 -20.25 16.95
C SER A 274 20.93 -20.63 15.69
N SER A 275 21.34 -19.66 14.88
CA SER A 275 22.03 -19.86 13.59
C SER A 275 23.46 -19.30 13.55
N ASP A 276 24.10 -19.12 14.72
CA ASP A 276 25.52 -18.78 14.85
C ASP A 276 26.30 -19.96 15.44
#